data_AF-A0A1Q4AJC7-F1
#
_entry.id   AF-A0A1Q4AJC7-F1
#
_cell.length_a   1.000
_cell.length_b   1.000
_cell.length_c   1.000
_cell.angle_alpha   90.00
_cell.angle_beta   90.00
_cell.angle_gamma   90.00
#
_symmetry.space_group_name_H-M   'P 1'
#
loop_
_entity.id
_entity.type
_entity.pdbx_description
1 polymer ?
#
loop_
_entity_poly.entity_id
_entity_poly.type
_entity_poly.pdbx_seq_one_letter_code
_entity_poly.pdbx_strand_id
1 'polypeptide(L)'
;MVHVIPLSVALRRNDAGNAVRLADASAAGEAARPLDPYWRAVAEHYQQRVARQQAFDTEIAARRLGGEIAQAEADTAANAPADGEGLHHAMYGEVDRHTGRVVQKGRFDMLFDDFIKQAPPELRAGLASRKPALREAGSVRMAVRQLERRSQYEQDHLAAVQAEELDAIAKSDPDDMPAFETARRAGLDLIAKMNLDAESRQKAEAAWRESTARTRLEALIARDPKRAAEMPSAGSMAGDGMSGTVSMPPSAGAPDESGR
;
A
#
# COMPACT_ATOMS: atom_id res chain seq x y z
N MET A 1 35.87 13.04 19.87
CA MET A 1 36.46 14.26 19.28
C MET A 1 35.60 15.44 19.71
N VAL A 2 36.12 16.29 20.60
CA VAL A 2 35.41 17.42 21.21
C VAL A 2 35.83 18.68 20.47
N HIS A 3 34.92 19.37 19.79
CA HIS A 3 35.21 20.66 19.16
C HIS A 3 34.95 21.79 20.16
N VAL A 4 36.04 22.30 20.74
CA VAL A 4 36.08 23.55 21.50
C VAL A 4 35.94 24.71 20.52
N ILE A 5 34.89 25.52 20.66
CA ILE A 5 34.73 26.77 19.92
C ILE A 5 35.61 27.82 20.59
N PRO A 6 36.59 28.45 19.91
CA PRO A 6 37.41 29.48 20.53
C PRO A 6 36.64 30.80 20.62
N LEU A 7 36.44 31.28 21.85
CA LEU A 7 36.08 32.67 22.15
C LEU A 7 37.26 33.56 21.81
N SER A 8 37.25 34.17 20.62
CA SER A 8 38.20 35.23 20.25
C SER A 8 37.45 36.56 20.16
N VAL A 9 37.15 37.17 21.31
CA VAL A 9 36.89 38.62 21.40
C VAL A 9 38.20 39.27 21.83
N ALA A 10 39.11 39.44 20.88
CA ALA A 10 40.34 40.17 21.11
C ALA A 10 40.05 41.67 21.13
N LEU A 11 40.26 42.28 22.30
CA LEU A 11 40.45 43.70 22.51
C LEU A 11 41.43 44.31 21.49
N ARG A 12 40.99 45.35 20.78
CA ARG A 12 41.77 46.50 20.27
C ARG A 12 40.75 47.62 20.04
N ARG A 13 40.81 48.77 20.72
CA ARG A 13 41.87 49.77 20.60
C ARG A 13 41.89 50.71 21.83
N ASN A 14 43.10 51.03 22.28
CA ASN A 14 43.44 52.03 23.28
C ASN A 14 43.40 53.48 22.75
N ASP A 15 43.23 54.41 23.71
CA ASP A 15 43.73 55.79 23.81
C ASP A 15 43.20 56.92 22.93
N ALA A 16 42.34 57.75 23.54
CA ALA A 16 42.43 59.21 23.48
C ALA A 16 42.03 59.78 24.85
N GLY A 17 43.01 60.34 25.58
CA GLY A 17 42.78 60.93 26.89
C GLY A 17 42.07 62.29 26.81
N ASN A 18 41.09 62.50 27.68
CA ASN A 18 40.97 63.74 28.44
C ASN A 18 40.06 63.55 29.65
N ALA A 19 40.52 64.00 30.82
CA ALA A 19 39.79 63.93 32.08
C ALA A 19 38.81 65.09 32.20
N VAL A 20 37.54 64.82 32.56
CA VAL A 20 36.69 65.75 33.33
C VAL A 20 35.78 64.93 34.27
N ARG A 21 35.74 65.36 35.53
CA ARG A 21 34.93 64.83 36.64
C ARG A 21 33.49 65.38 36.61
N LEU A 22 32.60 64.58 37.20
CA LEU A 22 31.44 64.95 38.04
C LEU A 22 30.10 65.39 37.41
N ALA A 23 29.08 64.61 37.76
CA ALA A 23 27.69 64.93 38.13
C ALA A 23 26.62 65.38 37.11
N ASP A 24 25.46 64.78 37.35
CA ASP A 24 24.09 65.21 37.09
C ASP A 24 23.59 65.37 35.65
N ALA A 25 22.88 64.32 35.19
CA ALA A 25 21.63 64.49 34.45
C ALA A 25 20.76 63.22 34.57
N SER A 26 19.84 63.24 35.54
CA SER A 26 18.44 62.79 35.43
C SER A 26 18.15 61.51 34.63
N ALA A 27 18.03 60.40 35.35
CA ALA A 27 17.38 59.17 34.91
C ALA A 27 15.84 59.35 34.88
N ALA A 28 15.30 59.79 33.76
CA ALA A 28 13.89 59.62 33.42
C ALA A 28 13.71 59.85 31.91
N GLY A 29 13.66 58.77 31.12
CA GLY A 29 13.29 58.87 29.71
C GLY A 29 14.06 58.03 28.70
N GLU A 30 14.76 56.96 29.10
CA GLU A 30 15.32 56.02 28.12
C GLU A 30 14.27 54.97 27.75
N ALA A 31 13.42 55.35 26.80
CA ALA A 31 12.75 54.38 25.94
C ALA A 31 13.80 53.34 25.50
N ALA A 32 13.49 52.05 25.68
CA ALA A 32 14.38 50.93 25.38
C ALA A 32 15.17 51.21 24.09
N ARG A 33 16.45 51.58 24.22
CA ARG A 33 17.31 51.85 23.07
C ARG A 33 17.25 50.61 22.18
N PRO A 34 16.94 50.74 20.88
CA PRO A 34 16.91 49.60 19.99
C PRO A 34 18.26 48.88 20.08
N LEU A 35 18.24 47.56 20.29
CA LEU A 35 19.46 46.75 20.30
C LEU A 35 20.31 47.12 19.07
N ASP A 36 21.60 47.36 19.31
CA ASP A 36 22.60 47.56 18.26
C ASP A 36 22.39 46.53 17.14
N PRO A 37 22.32 46.94 15.85
CA PRO A 37 22.16 46.03 14.71
C PRO A 37 23.06 44.80 14.77
N TYR A 38 24.28 44.94 15.32
CA TYR A 38 25.18 43.81 15.54
C TYR A 38 24.60 42.75 16.49
N TRP A 39 24.10 43.14 17.66
CA TRP A 39 23.52 42.22 18.64
C TRP A 39 22.22 41.58 18.15
N ARG A 40 21.45 42.30 17.31
CA ARG A 40 20.27 41.73 16.64
C ARG A 40 20.67 40.62 15.66
N ALA A 41 21.66 40.85 14.81
CA ALA A 41 22.16 39.85 13.86
C ALA A 41 22.72 38.60 14.57
N VAL A 42 23.44 38.78 15.69
CA VAL A 42 23.93 37.66 16.50
C VAL A 42 22.78 36.86 17.11
N ALA A 43 21.75 37.53 17.63
CA ALA A 43 20.56 36.88 18.19
C ALA A 43 19.79 36.09 17.12
N GLU A 44 19.60 36.65 15.93
CA GLU A 44 18.96 35.98 14.78
C GLU A 44 19.76 34.75 14.34
N HIS A 45 21.08 34.86 14.22
CA HIS A 45 21.94 33.73 13.86
C HIS A 45 21.87 32.62 14.90
N TYR A 46 21.86 32.96 16.19
CA TYR A 46 21.68 31.99 17.26
C TYR A 46 20.30 31.30 17.19
N GLN A 47 19.23 32.07 17.02
CA GLN A 47 17.87 31.53 16.85
C GLN A 47 17.78 30.58 15.65
N GLN A 48 18.39 30.94 14.51
CA GLN A 48 18.45 30.07 13.34
C GLN A 48 19.19 28.77 13.63
N ARG A 49 20.32 28.83 14.36
CA ARG A 49 21.07 27.63 14.75
C ARG A 49 20.24 26.71 15.65
N VAL A 50 19.54 27.28 16.65
CA VAL A 50 18.64 26.52 17.54
C VAL A 50 17.50 25.90 16.75
N ALA A 51 16.86 26.64 15.85
CA ALA A 51 15.78 26.13 15.02
C ALA A 51 16.24 24.99 14.10
N ARG A 52 17.43 25.09 13.52
CA ARG A 52 18.02 24.00 12.71
C ARG A 52 18.27 22.74 13.54
N GLN A 53 18.80 22.89 14.75
CA GLN A 53 19.01 21.75 15.65
C GLN A 53 17.69 21.09 16.04
N GLN A 54 16.69 21.88 16.42
CA GLN A 54 15.36 21.37 16.76
C GLN A 54 14.70 20.65 15.57
N ALA A 55 14.84 21.19 14.35
CA ALA A 55 14.32 20.54 13.14
C ALA A 55 15.01 19.18 12.89
N PHE A 56 16.33 19.11 13.09
CA PHE A 56 17.07 17.86 12.98
C PHE A 56 16.64 16.85 14.05
N ASP A 57 16.55 17.26 15.31
CA ASP A 57 16.14 16.40 16.41
C ASP A 57 14.70 15.90 16.24
N THR A 58 13.82 16.76 15.71
CA THR A 58 12.44 16.39 15.33
C THR A 58 12.45 15.28 14.27
N GLU A 59 13.34 15.36 13.28
CA GLU A 59 13.44 14.34 12.23
C GLU A 59 13.98 13.01 12.77
N ILE A 60 14.97 13.03 13.67
CA ILE A 60 15.45 11.82 14.34
C ILE A 60 14.33 11.18 15.17
N ALA A 61 13.60 11.97 15.95
CA ALA A 61 12.46 11.50 16.72
C ALA A 61 11.35 10.95 15.80
N ALA A 62 11.07 11.60 14.68
CA ALA A 62 10.07 11.16 13.71
C ALA A 62 10.44 9.81 13.06
N ARG A 63 11.72 9.57 12.78
CA ARG A 63 12.20 8.27 12.28
C ARG A 63 12.03 7.17 13.30
N ARG A 64 12.32 7.44 14.57
CA ARG A 64 12.07 6.49 15.66
C ARG A 64 10.57 6.16 15.77
N LEU A 65 9.71 7.18 15.78
CA LEU A 65 8.26 6.99 15.76
C LEU A 65 7.81 6.13 14.57
N GLY A 66 8.35 6.39 13.38
CA GLY A 66 8.08 5.57 12.19
C GLY A 66 8.45 4.09 12.38
N GLY A 67 9.59 3.81 13.03
CA GLY A 67 10.00 2.45 13.38
C GLY A 67 9.05 1.76 14.35
N GLU A 68 8.61 2.47 15.41
CA GLU A 68 7.66 1.94 16.39
C GLU A 68 6.29 1.66 15.76
N ILE A 69 5.82 2.53 14.85
CA ILE A 69 4.59 2.30 14.07
C ILE A 69 4.73 1.08 13.17
N ALA A 70 5.84 0.96 12.43
CA ALA A 70 6.06 -0.17 11.53
C ALA A 70 6.12 -1.50 12.28
N GLN A 71 6.75 -1.53 13.46
CA GLN A 71 6.74 -2.70 14.33
C GLN A 71 5.33 -3.03 14.80
N ALA A 72 4.55 -2.04 15.23
CA ALA A 72 3.16 -2.26 15.64
C ALA A 72 2.28 -2.77 14.47
N GLU A 73 2.46 -2.27 13.25
CA GLU A 73 1.81 -2.78 12.04
C GLU A 73 2.17 -4.27 11.80
N ALA A 74 3.46 -4.60 11.92
CA ALA A 74 3.95 -5.97 11.74
C ALA A 74 3.41 -6.93 12.80
N ASP A 75 3.45 -6.54 14.07
CA ASP A 75 2.88 -7.31 15.19
C ASP A 75 1.38 -7.54 15.02
N THR A 76 0.65 -6.50 14.65
CA THR A 76 -0.80 -6.60 14.45
C THR A 76 -1.11 -7.58 13.33
N ALA A 77 -0.32 -7.56 12.26
CA ALA A 77 -0.49 -8.51 11.18
C ALA A 77 -0.04 -9.94 11.50
N ALA A 78 0.99 -10.11 12.33
CA ALA A 78 1.41 -11.44 12.77
C ALA A 78 0.34 -12.14 13.61
N ASN A 79 -0.45 -11.37 14.37
CA ASN A 79 -1.48 -11.90 15.28
C ASN A 79 -2.90 -11.86 14.70
N ALA A 80 -3.05 -11.43 13.45
CA ALA A 80 -4.37 -11.33 12.82
C ALA A 80 -4.89 -12.70 12.36
N PRO A 81 -6.22 -12.84 12.23
CA PRO A 81 -6.85 -13.97 11.57
C PRO A 81 -6.29 -14.26 10.16
N ALA A 82 -6.49 -15.49 9.69
CA ALA A 82 -5.98 -15.95 8.39
C ALA A 82 -6.57 -15.15 7.21
N ASP A 83 -7.85 -14.79 7.30
CA ASP A 83 -8.55 -13.95 6.32
C ASP A 83 -8.23 -12.45 6.46
N GLY A 84 -7.42 -12.08 7.46
CA GLY A 84 -7.04 -10.70 7.74
C GLY A 84 -8.16 -9.85 8.36
N GLU A 85 -9.26 -10.44 8.81
CA GLU A 85 -10.37 -9.68 9.40
C GLU A 85 -9.89 -8.78 10.56
N GLY A 86 -10.39 -7.54 10.58
CA GLY A 86 -10.13 -6.59 11.66
C GLY A 86 -8.72 -5.98 11.68
N LEU A 87 -7.84 -6.32 10.73
CA LEU A 87 -6.46 -5.78 10.65
C LEU A 87 -6.40 -4.26 10.68
N HIS A 88 -7.12 -3.63 9.76
CA HIS A 88 -7.17 -2.18 9.66
C HIS A 88 -7.78 -1.56 10.92
N HIS A 89 -8.91 -2.09 11.35
CA HIS A 89 -9.65 -1.60 12.51
C HIS A 89 -8.83 -1.69 13.80
N ALA A 90 -8.14 -2.80 14.06
CA ALA A 90 -7.30 -2.96 15.24
C ALA A 90 -6.13 -1.96 15.26
N MET A 91 -5.50 -1.73 14.09
CA MET A 91 -4.33 -0.86 14.01
C MET A 91 -4.70 0.63 14.00
N TYR A 92 -5.68 1.04 13.18
CA TYR A 92 -6.00 2.45 12.92
C TYR A 92 -7.37 2.90 13.45
N GLY A 93 -8.16 1.97 13.98
CA GLY A 93 -9.48 2.27 14.53
C GLY A 93 -10.46 2.70 13.45
N GLU A 94 -11.41 3.55 13.83
CA GLU A 94 -12.44 4.07 12.95
C GLU A 94 -12.39 5.59 12.88
N VAL A 95 -12.57 6.13 11.67
CA VAL A 95 -12.65 7.56 11.40
C VAL A 95 -13.98 7.85 10.73
N ASP A 96 -14.68 8.85 11.23
CA ASP A 96 -15.91 9.38 10.64
C ASP A 96 -15.58 9.96 9.26
N ARG A 97 -16.20 9.42 8.22
CA ARG A 97 -15.95 9.81 6.83
C ARG A 97 -16.41 11.23 6.50
N HIS A 98 -17.40 11.76 7.23
CA HIS A 98 -17.96 13.09 7.00
C HIS A 98 -17.22 14.16 7.77
N THR A 99 -16.75 13.84 8.98
CA THR A 99 -16.09 14.83 9.86
C THR A 99 -14.57 14.68 9.94
N GLY A 100 -14.01 13.56 9.46
CA GLY A 100 -12.59 13.23 9.55
C GLY A 100 -12.11 12.97 10.99
N ARG A 101 -13.04 12.88 11.96
CA ARG A 101 -12.72 12.66 13.37
C ARG A 101 -12.57 11.19 13.69
N VAL A 102 -11.65 10.88 14.59
CA VAL A 102 -11.49 9.51 15.12
C VAL A 102 -12.73 9.18 15.95
N VAL A 103 -13.48 8.19 15.51
CA VAL A 103 -14.66 7.62 16.22
C VAL A 103 -14.17 6.61 17.24
N GLN A 104 -13.25 5.74 16.83
CA GLN A 104 -12.63 4.74 17.68
C GLN A 104 -11.12 4.78 17.52
N LYS A 105 -10.40 4.86 18.64
CA LYS A 105 -8.94 4.84 18.64
C LYS A 105 -8.41 3.44 18.33
N GLY A 106 -7.46 3.36 17.40
CA GLY A 106 -6.68 2.15 17.15
C GLY A 106 -5.36 2.12 17.92
N ARG A 107 -4.58 1.05 17.75
CA ARG A 107 -3.22 0.94 18.31
C ARG A 107 -2.31 2.09 17.91
N PHE A 108 -2.43 2.60 16.68
CA PHE A 108 -1.72 3.78 16.19
C PHE A 108 -1.97 5.02 17.07
N ASP A 109 -3.22 5.28 17.44
CA ASP A 109 -3.55 6.47 18.25
C ASP A 109 -2.92 6.41 19.63
N MET A 110 -2.96 5.24 20.26
CA MET A 110 -2.36 5.03 21.58
C MET A 110 -0.85 5.19 21.52
N LEU A 111 -0.19 4.54 20.56
CA LEU A 111 1.25 4.61 20.36
C LEU A 111 1.69 6.05 20.08
N PHE A 112 1.00 6.74 19.18
CA PHE A 112 1.33 8.12 18.83
C PHE A 112 1.14 9.05 20.02
N ASP A 113 -0.01 8.98 20.71
CA ASP A 113 -0.30 9.83 21.86
C ASP A 113 0.74 9.63 22.98
N ASP A 114 1.16 8.38 23.23
CA ASP A 114 2.17 8.06 24.24
C ASP A 114 3.58 8.49 23.83
N PHE A 115 3.95 8.34 22.56
CA PHE A 115 5.22 8.83 22.03
C PHE A 115 5.34 10.36 22.18
N ILE A 116 4.28 11.12 21.85
CA ILE A 116 4.27 12.58 21.99
C ILE A 116 4.40 13.01 23.46
N LYS A 117 3.76 12.30 24.40
CA LYS A 117 3.89 12.59 25.84
C LYS A 117 5.32 12.44 26.33
N GLN A 118 6.05 11.44 25.83
CA GLN A 118 7.43 11.15 26.21
C GLN A 118 8.45 12.04 25.47
N ALA A 119 8.08 12.62 24.33
CA ALA A 119 8.96 13.50 23.57
C ALA A 119 9.29 14.80 24.34
N PRO A 120 10.50 15.37 24.14
CA PRO A 120 10.87 16.68 24.65
C PRO A 120 9.86 17.75 24.19
N PRO A 121 9.47 18.70 25.08
CA PRO A 121 8.43 19.69 24.78
C PRO A 121 8.66 20.46 23.47
N GLU A 122 9.91 20.75 23.13
CA GLU A 122 10.30 21.52 21.95
C GLU A 122 9.99 20.77 20.65
N LEU A 123 9.97 19.43 20.68
CA LEU A 123 9.74 18.59 19.50
C LEU A 123 8.26 18.23 19.33
N ARG A 124 7.44 18.33 20.38
CA ARG A 124 6.06 17.83 20.39
C ARG A 124 5.20 18.42 19.28
N ALA A 125 5.28 19.73 19.05
CA ALA A 125 4.49 20.37 18.00
C ALA A 125 4.87 19.88 16.59
N GLY A 126 6.18 19.77 16.33
CA GLY A 126 6.72 19.29 15.05
C GLY A 126 6.44 17.81 14.79
N LEU A 127 6.32 16.99 15.84
CA LEU A 127 5.91 15.59 15.73
C LEU A 127 4.38 15.47 15.59
N ALA A 128 3.62 16.20 16.40
CA ALA A 128 2.15 16.16 16.39
C ALA A 128 1.56 16.55 15.03
N SER A 129 2.17 17.51 14.34
CA SER A 129 1.75 17.92 12.98
C SER A 129 1.83 16.80 11.95
N ARG A 130 2.63 15.75 12.19
CA ARG A 130 2.80 14.60 11.30
C ARG A 130 1.71 13.54 11.46
N LYS A 131 0.92 13.58 12.55
CA LYS A 131 -0.10 12.56 12.87
C LYS A 131 -1.04 12.25 11.69
N PRO A 132 -1.62 13.25 11.00
CA PRO A 132 -2.60 12.97 9.94
C PRO A 132 -2.00 12.19 8.77
N ALA A 133 -0.83 12.63 8.27
CA ALA A 133 -0.15 11.99 7.15
C ALA A 133 0.33 10.57 7.51
N LEU A 134 0.85 10.36 8.72
CA LEU A 134 1.25 9.03 9.19
C LEU A 134 0.05 8.10 9.31
N ARG A 135 -1.08 8.61 9.81
CA ARG A 135 -2.32 7.84 9.94
C ARG A 135 -2.83 7.40 8.58
N GLU A 136 -2.94 8.34 7.64
CA GLU A 136 -3.46 8.07 6.30
C GLU A 136 -2.60 7.02 5.58
N ALA A 137 -1.29 7.24 5.52
CA ALA A 137 -0.38 6.33 4.85
C ALA A 137 -0.41 4.92 5.46
N GLY A 138 -0.42 4.83 6.80
CA GLY A 138 -0.48 3.54 7.49
C GLY A 138 -1.84 2.84 7.39
N SER A 139 -2.93 3.61 7.46
CA SER A 139 -4.30 3.14 7.22
C SER A 139 -4.42 2.49 5.85
N VAL A 140 -3.90 3.14 4.80
CA VAL A 140 -3.90 2.56 3.45
C VAL A 140 -3.09 1.26 3.41
N ARG A 141 -1.87 1.23 3.98
CA ARG A 141 -1.05 0.01 4.02
C ARG A 141 -1.76 -1.16 4.68
N MET A 142 -2.39 -0.94 5.83
CA MET A 142 -3.09 -2.02 6.56
C MET A 142 -4.37 -2.46 5.85
N ALA A 143 -5.09 -1.55 5.20
CA ALA A 143 -6.26 -1.89 4.40
C ALA A 143 -5.88 -2.75 3.18
N VAL A 144 -4.79 -2.38 2.48
CA VAL A 144 -4.25 -3.19 1.36
C VAL A 144 -3.86 -4.58 1.86
N ARG A 145 -3.11 -4.66 2.97
CA ARG A 145 -2.69 -5.95 3.53
C ARG A 145 -3.87 -6.84 3.95
N GLN A 146 -4.94 -6.23 4.45
CA GLN A 146 -6.17 -6.94 4.77
C GLN A 146 -6.84 -7.52 3.52
N LEU A 147 -6.93 -6.73 2.45
CA LEU A 147 -7.48 -7.19 1.17
C LEU A 147 -6.66 -8.32 0.56
N GLU A 148 -5.33 -8.21 0.59
CA GLU A 148 -4.41 -9.24 0.11
C GLU A 148 -4.59 -10.57 0.85
N ARG A 149 -4.67 -10.53 2.19
CA ARG A 149 -4.91 -11.73 2.99
C ARG A 149 -6.25 -12.37 2.71
N ARG A 150 -7.29 -11.57 2.58
CA ARG A 150 -8.62 -12.08 2.24
C ARG A 150 -8.62 -12.72 0.86
N SER A 151 -7.98 -12.11 -0.12
CA SER A 151 -7.83 -12.68 -1.46
C SER A 151 -7.11 -14.03 -1.41
N GLN A 152 -5.99 -14.13 -0.68
CA GLN A 152 -5.26 -15.38 -0.53
C GLN A 152 -6.11 -16.46 0.16
N TYR A 153 -6.79 -16.10 1.25
CA TYR A 153 -7.69 -17.01 1.97
C TYR A 153 -8.80 -17.55 1.05
N GLU A 154 -9.46 -16.68 0.29
CA GLU A 154 -10.50 -17.07 -0.66
C GLU A 154 -9.94 -18.01 -1.75
N GLN A 155 -8.73 -17.74 -2.25
CA GLN A 155 -8.07 -18.59 -3.25
C GLN A 155 -7.69 -19.97 -2.70
N ASP A 156 -7.11 -20.04 -1.50
CA ASP A 156 -6.72 -21.30 -0.87
C ASP A 156 -7.94 -22.20 -0.62
N HIS A 157 -9.04 -21.60 -0.14
CA HIS A 157 -10.29 -22.32 0.07
C HIS A 157 -10.94 -22.75 -1.25
N LEU A 158 -10.90 -21.91 -2.29
CA LEU A 158 -11.36 -22.31 -3.63
C LEU A 158 -10.56 -23.52 -4.14
N ALA A 159 -9.24 -23.46 -4.07
CA ALA A 159 -8.38 -24.53 -4.56
C ALA A 159 -8.63 -25.85 -3.82
N ALA A 160 -8.82 -25.80 -2.49
CA ALA A 160 -9.14 -26.97 -1.69
C ALA A 160 -10.48 -27.62 -2.11
N VAL A 161 -11.54 -26.82 -2.22
CA VAL A 161 -12.86 -27.31 -2.65
C VAL A 161 -12.81 -27.85 -4.08
N GLN A 162 -12.16 -27.14 -5.00
CA GLN A 162 -12.01 -27.61 -6.38
C GLN A 162 -11.25 -28.94 -6.46
N ALA A 163 -10.22 -29.14 -5.65
CA ALA A 163 -9.50 -30.41 -5.59
C ALA A 163 -10.39 -31.55 -5.09
N GLU A 164 -11.19 -31.30 -4.04
CA GLU A 164 -12.16 -32.28 -3.51
C GLU A 164 -13.23 -32.65 -4.53
N GLU A 165 -13.81 -31.67 -5.21
CA GLU A 165 -14.86 -31.89 -6.22
C GLU A 165 -14.32 -32.59 -7.48
N LEU A 166 -13.09 -32.29 -7.91
CA LEU A 166 -12.45 -33.01 -9.02
C LEU A 166 -12.14 -34.47 -8.64
N ASP A 167 -11.67 -34.71 -7.41
CA ASP A 167 -11.45 -36.08 -6.89
C ASP A 167 -12.77 -36.86 -6.80
N ALA A 168 -13.86 -36.22 -6.37
CA ALA A 168 -15.20 -36.80 -6.38
C ALA A 168 -15.65 -37.18 -7.79
N ILE A 169 -15.50 -36.29 -8.78
CA ILE A 169 -15.80 -36.59 -10.18
C ILE A 169 -14.97 -37.76 -10.69
N ALA A 170 -13.65 -37.77 -10.43
CA ALA A 170 -12.75 -38.81 -10.89
C ALA A 170 -13.10 -40.21 -10.34
N LYS A 171 -13.64 -40.28 -9.12
CA LYS A 171 -14.05 -41.54 -8.46
C LYS A 171 -15.49 -41.94 -8.70
N SER A 172 -16.34 -41.01 -9.11
CA SER A 172 -17.76 -41.24 -9.39
C SER A 172 -17.97 -42.08 -10.66
N ASP A 173 -19.18 -42.64 -10.84
CA ASP A 173 -19.56 -43.21 -12.12
C ASP A 173 -19.64 -42.07 -13.16
N PRO A 174 -18.81 -42.08 -14.22
CA PRO A 174 -18.82 -41.00 -15.20
C PRO A 174 -20.11 -40.88 -16.03
N ASP A 175 -20.99 -41.90 -16.00
CA ASP A 175 -22.34 -41.82 -16.58
C ASP A 175 -23.37 -41.19 -15.60
N ASP A 176 -23.03 -40.98 -14.32
CA ASP A 176 -23.86 -40.29 -13.32
C ASP A 176 -23.81 -38.76 -13.52
N MET A 177 -24.60 -38.30 -14.49
CA MET A 177 -24.75 -36.88 -14.81
C MET A 177 -25.20 -36.02 -13.61
N PRO A 178 -26.17 -36.46 -12.77
CA PRO A 178 -26.53 -35.72 -11.55
C PRO A 178 -25.37 -35.48 -10.58
N ALA A 179 -24.54 -36.49 -10.30
CA ALA A 179 -23.38 -36.35 -9.44
C ALA A 179 -22.34 -35.37 -10.03
N PHE A 180 -22.05 -35.51 -11.33
CA PHE A 180 -21.16 -34.59 -12.05
C PHE A 180 -21.63 -33.12 -11.98
N GLU A 181 -22.91 -32.86 -12.27
CA GLU A 181 -23.44 -31.49 -12.25
C GLU A 181 -23.50 -30.90 -10.83
N THR A 182 -23.65 -31.74 -9.81
CA THR A 182 -23.60 -31.31 -8.40
C THR A 182 -22.21 -30.81 -8.04
N ALA A 183 -21.17 -31.60 -8.32
CA ALA A 183 -19.77 -31.23 -8.08
C ALA A 183 -19.36 -29.98 -8.88
N ARG A 184 -19.78 -29.93 -10.14
CA ARG A 184 -19.54 -28.75 -11.00
C ARG A 184 -20.19 -27.49 -10.44
N ARG A 185 -21.43 -27.57 -9.95
CA ARG A 185 -22.13 -26.42 -9.34
C ARG A 185 -21.49 -25.96 -8.05
N ALA A 186 -21.02 -26.87 -7.20
CA ALA A 186 -20.35 -26.53 -5.94
C ALA A 186 -19.16 -25.58 -6.17
N GLY A 187 -18.29 -25.87 -7.15
CA GLY A 187 -17.18 -24.98 -7.49
C GLY A 187 -17.61 -23.63 -8.11
N LEU A 188 -18.67 -23.62 -8.94
CA LEU A 188 -19.21 -22.37 -9.50
C LEU A 188 -19.83 -21.47 -8.42
N ASP A 189 -20.56 -22.05 -7.48
CA ASP A 189 -21.17 -21.33 -6.36
C ASP A 189 -20.12 -20.68 -5.46
N LEU A 190 -18.95 -21.31 -5.30
CA LEU A 190 -17.85 -20.73 -4.55
C LEU A 190 -17.18 -19.58 -5.32
N ILE A 191 -16.90 -19.75 -6.61
CA ILE A 191 -16.37 -18.68 -7.49
C ILE A 191 -17.30 -17.46 -7.49
N ALA A 192 -18.61 -17.68 -7.47
CA ALA A 192 -19.60 -16.59 -7.44
C ALA A 192 -19.55 -15.77 -6.14
N LYS A 193 -19.08 -16.35 -5.03
CA LYS A 193 -18.97 -15.69 -3.71
C LYS A 193 -17.63 -14.98 -3.49
N MET A 194 -16.63 -15.24 -4.33
CA MET A 194 -15.31 -14.61 -4.23
C MET A 194 -15.35 -13.13 -4.64
N ASN A 195 -14.45 -12.34 -4.07
CA ASN A 195 -14.28 -10.94 -4.41
C ASN A 195 -13.46 -10.74 -5.71
N LEU A 196 -13.95 -11.31 -6.81
CA LEU A 196 -13.37 -11.18 -8.15
C LEU A 196 -14.05 -10.08 -8.95
N ASP A 197 -13.29 -9.37 -9.78
CA ASP A 197 -13.86 -8.55 -10.84
C ASP A 197 -14.57 -9.43 -11.88
N ALA A 198 -15.40 -8.80 -12.74
CA ALA A 198 -16.24 -9.52 -13.69
C ALA A 198 -15.44 -10.38 -14.68
N GLU A 199 -14.29 -9.88 -15.16
CA GLU A 199 -13.46 -10.58 -16.13
C GLU A 199 -12.75 -11.77 -15.48
N SER A 200 -12.16 -11.56 -14.30
CA SER A 200 -11.51 -12.63 -13.52
C SER A 200 -12.49 -13.72 -13.14
N ARG A 201 -13.74 -13.36 -12.77
CA ARG A 201 -14.79 -14.34 -12.47
C ARG A 201 -15.12 -15.19 -13.69
N GLN A 202 -15.33 -14.57 -14.86
CA GLN A 202 -15.62 -15.30 -16.09
C GLN A 202 -14.51 -16.29 -16.46
N LYS A 203 -13.24 -15.86 -16.32
CA LYS A 203 -12.07 -16.73 -16.55
C LYS A 203 -12.04 -17.90 -15.57
N ALA A 204 -12.25 -17.65 -14.28
CA ALA A 204 -12.27 -18.69 -13.26
C ALA A 204 -13.40 -19.71 -13.50
N GLU A 205 -14.60 -19.25 -13.84
CA GLU A 205 -15.71 -20.15 -14.16
C GLU A 205 -15.46 -20.98 -15.42
N ALA A 206 -14.88 -20.39 -16.47
CA ALA A 206 -14.54 -21.10 -17.69
C ALA A 206 -13.48 -22.19 -17.42
N ALA A 207 -12.41 -21.84 -16.71
CA ALA A 207 -11.37 -22.79 -16.31
C ALA A 207 -11.94 -23.93 -15.45
N TRP A 208 -12.85 -23.63 -14.53
CA TRP A 208 -13.51 -24.64 -13.71
C TRP A 208 -14.38 -25.60 -14.53
N ARG A 209 -15.18 -25.06 -15.47
CA ARG A 209 -15.99 -25.89 -16.39
C ARG A 209 -15.12 -26.79 -17.26
N GLU A 210 -13.98 -26.29 -17.71
CA GLU A 210 -13.02 -27.06 -18.50
C GLU A 210 -12.39 -28.20 -17.68
N SER A 211 -11.89 -27.89 -16.47
CA SER A 211 -11.28 -28.90 -15.58
C SER A 211 -12.25 -30.02 -15.23
N THR A 212 -13.48 -29.69 -14.83
CA THR A 212 -14.50 -30.69 -14.51
C THR A 212 -14.85 -31.58 -15.70
N ALA A 213 -15.03 -30.98 -16.90
CA ALA A 213 -15.27 -31.74 -18.12
C ALA A 213 -14.11 -32.68 -18.47
N ARG A 214 -12.86 -32.19 -18.35
CA ARG A 214 -11.66 -32.98 -18.59
C ARG A 214 -11.57 -34.17 -17.63
N THR A 215 -11.74 -33.96 -16.34
CA THR A 215 -11.68 -35.03 -15.33
C THR A 215 -12.75 -36.10 -15.56
N ARG A 216 -13.96 -35.70 -15.97
CA ARG A 216 -15.00 -36.68 -16.35
C ARG A 216 -14.61 -37.49 -17.59
N LEU A 217 -14.04 -36.85 -18.62
CA LEU A 217 -13.56 -37.55 -19.81
C LEU A 217 -12.45 -38.55 -19.46
N GLU A 218 -11.52 -38.18 -18.58
CA GLU A 218 -10.48 -39.07 -18.08
C GLU A 218 -11.07 -40.27 -17.33
N ALA A 219 -12.08 -40.06 -16.49
CA ALA A 219 -12.81 -41.14 -15.82
C ALA A 219 -13.54 -42.07 -16.81
N LEU A 220 -14.17 -41.53 -17.87
CA LEU A 220 -14.77 -42.31 -18.96
C LEU A 220 -13.73 -43.18 -19.67
N ILE A 221 -12.58 -42.61 -20.03
CA ILE A 221 -11.46 -43.32 -20.68
C ILE A 221 -10.95 -44.45 -19.79
N ALA A 222 -10.77 -44.19 -18.49
CA ALA A 222 -10.29 -45.17 -17.53
C ALA A 222 -11.27 -46.34 -17.35
N ARG A 223 -12.58 -46.06 -17.40
CA ARG A 223 -13.64 -47.09 -17.28
C ARG A 223 -13.81 -47.91 -18.56
N ASP A 224 -13.85 -47.26 -19.71
CA ASP A 224 -14.08 -47.88 -21.02
C ASP A 224 -13.27 -47.18 -22.13
N PRO A 225 -12.04 -47.64 -22.40
CA PRO A 225 -11.16 -47.01 -23.38
C PRO A 225 -11.66 -47.13 -24.82
N LYS A 226 -12.56 -48.08 -25.13
CA LYS A 226 -13.16 -48.21 -26.47
C LYS A 226 -14.23 -47.16 -26.69
N ARG A 227 -15.05 -46.90 -25.68
CA ARG A 227 -16.11 -45.87 -25.72
C ARG A 227 -15.54 -44.45 -25.80
N ALA A 228 -14.35 -44.22 -25.27
CA ALA A 228 -13.64 -42.95 -25.45
C ALA A 228 -13.09 -42.73 -26.87
N ALA A 229 -12.72 -43.80 -27.59
CA ALA A 229 -12.30 -43.71 -28.99
C ALA A 229 -13.45 -43.37 -29.95
N GLU A 230 -14.70 -43.58 -29.52
CA GLU A 230 -15.92 -43.23 -30.26
C GLU A 230 -16.42 -41.81 -29.98
N MET A 231 -15.87 -41.12 -28.97
CA MET A 231 -16.17 -39.70 -28.74
C MET A 231 -15.31 -38.82 -29.66
N PRO A 232 -15.91 -37.93 -30.47
CA PRO A 232 -15.13 -37.01 -31.29
C PRO A 232 -14.30 -36.11 -30.37
N SER A 233 -12.98 -36.20 -30.52
CA SER A 233 -11.99 -35.38 -29.81
C SER A 233 -12.45 -33.92 -29.74
N ALA A 234 -12.61 -33.39 -28.54
CA ALA A 234 -12.92 -31.98 -28.29
C ALA A 234 -11.69 -31.09 -28.58
N GLY A 235 -11.21 -31.15 -29.83
CA GLY A 235 -10.08 -30.40 -30.36
C GLY A 235 -10.51 -29.57 -31.57
N SER A 236 -11.47 -28.66 -31.40
CA SER A 236 -11.69 -27.48 -32.26
C SER A 236 -12.80 -26.61 -31.69
N MET A 237 -12.51 -25.95 -30.58
CA MET A 237 -13.22 -24.74 -30.13
C MET A 237 -12.17 -23.71 -29.75
N ALA A 238 -11.26 -23.42 -30.68
CA ALA A 238 -10.35 -22.28 -30.60
C ALA A 238 -10.37 -21.59 -31.97
N GLY A 239 -11.06 -20.45 -32.00
CA GLY A 239 -10.99 -19.35 -32.95
C GLY A 239 -10.63 -19.65 -34.40
N ASP A 240 -11.62 -19.49 -35.29
CA ASP A 240 -11.34 -18.91 -36.61
C ASP A 240 -12.31 -17.76 -36.86
N GLY A 241 -11.98 -16.64 -36.21
CA GLY A 241 -12.42 -15.33 -36.64
C GLY A 241 -11.42 -14.80 -37.66
N MET A 242 -11.92 -14.42 -38.83
CA MET A 242 -11.29 -13.52 -39.80
C MET A 242 -10.30 -14.14 -40.81
N SER A 243 -10.83 -14.59 -41.94
CA SER A 243 -10.24 -14.22 -43.22
C SER A 243 -11.34 -13.86 -44.21
N GLY A 244 -11.45 -12.55 -44.42
CA GLY A 244 -12.38 -11.94 -45.34
C GLY A 244 -12.18 -12.45 -46.75
N THR A 245 -13.30 -12.79 -47.36
CA THR A 245 -13.47 -12.94 -48.79
C THR A 245 -12.97 -11.68 -49.50
N VAL A 246 -11.88 -11.79 -50.27
CA VAL A 246 -11.61 -10.88 -51.38
C VAL A 246 -11.68 -11.70 -52.66
N SER A 247 -12.79 -11.51 -53.37
CA SER A 247 -12.99 -11.92 -54.75
C SER A 247 -11.93 -11.29 -55.65
N MET A 248 -11.30 -12.10 -56.48
CA MET A 248 -10.65 -11.65 -57.72
C MET A 248 -11.44 -12.23 -58.90
N PRO A 249 -11.95 -11.41 -59.84
CA PRO A 249 -12.51 -11.91 -61.08
C PRO A 249 -11.40 -12.22 -62.10
N PRO A 250 -11.67 -13.08 -63.11
CA PRO A 250 -10.70 -13.43 -64.13
C PRO A 250 -10.72 -12.39 -65.26
N SER A 251 -9.55 -12.05 -65.81
CA SER A 251 -9.51 -11.48 -67.16
C SER A 251 -8.24 -11.86 -67.90
N ALA A 252 -8.45 -12.50 -69.04
CA ALA A 252 -7.46 -12.76 -70.08
C ALA A 252 -7.08 -11.47 -70.82
N GLY A 253 -5.90 -11.46 -71.44
CA GLY A 253 -5.52 -10.52 -72.51
C GLY A 253 -4.12 -9.91 -72.34
N ALA A 254 -3.13 -10.47 -73.05
CA ALA A 254 -1.96 -9.72 -73.53
C ALA A 254 -2.38 -8.85 -74.74
N PRO A 255 -1.53 -8.00 -75.38
CA PRO A 255 -0.14 -7.60 -75.11
C PRO A 255 0.16 -6.07 -75.28
N ASP A 256 1.44 -5.73 -75.10
CA ASP A 256 2.26 -4.76 -75.88
C ASP A 256 2.46 -3.28 -75.44
N GLU A 257 3.65 -2.81 -75.85
CA GLU A 257 4.20 -1.45 -75.99
C GLU A 257 4.97 -0.76 -74.84
N SER A 258 6.30 -0.83 -74.99
CA SER A 258 7.24 0.30 -75.16
C SER A 258 7.28 1.42 -74.10
N GLY A 259 8.45 1.57 -73.44
CA GLY A 259 8.85 2.88 -72.96
C GLY A 259 9.95 2.94 -71.89
N ARG A 260 11.20 3.02 -72.36
CA ARG A 260 12.45 3.47 -71.70
C ARG A 260 13.19 2.52 -70.78
#